data_AF-A0A498ST16-F1
#
_entry.id   AF-A0A498ST16-F1
#
_cell.length_a   1.000
_cell.length_b   1.000
_cell.length_c   1.000
_cell.angle_alpha   90.00
_cell.angle_beta   90.00
_cell.angle_gamma   90.00
#
_symmetry.space_group_name_H-M   'P 1'
#
loop_
_entity.id
_entity.type
_entity.pdbx_description
1 polymer ?
#
loop_
_entity_poly.entity_id
_entity_poly.type
_entity_poly.pdbx_seq_one_letter_code
_entity_poly.pdbx_strand_id
1 'polypeptide(L)'
;MKANISVPGYSDINNDNSWTHFQAHLSTLPSYSHRNQRSSMLVGRRSIQLLEESGEKEPKFVKFIINVYGKWGFWITRYAWPAMISCLVLSVLAIIKISLTPQGNNLEGYSPFEARSRIEYKKYLNFFSGRGLSVSTSLYIIAKDGNSMLRPSHLNDTIEVLHLAENNITLYDPVTRLNQSFNQFCNEFCNINEPVLQFY
;
A
#
# COMPACT_ATOMS: atom_id res chain seq x y z
N MET A 1 -11.47 -46.02 -0.89
CA MET A 1 -11.86 -45.80 -2.30
C MET A 1 -11.35 -44.43 -2.73
N LYS A 2 -10.32 -44.38 -3.57
CA LYS A 2 -9.76 -43.14 -4.16
C LYS A 2 -10.46 -42.90 -5.49
N ALA A 3 -11.09 -41.74 -5.66
CA ALA A 3 -11.63 -41.32 -6.95
C ALA A 3 -10.56 -40.52 -7.72
N ASN A 4 -10.16 -41.07 -8.86
CA ASN A 4 -9.40 -40.42 -9.93
C ASN A 4 -10.37 -39.56 -10.74
N ILE A 5 -10.07 -38.28 -10.93
CA ILE A 5 -10.66 -37.45 -11.98
C ILE A 5 -9.53 -36.75 -12.73
N SER A 6 -9.44 -37.05 -14.03
CA SER A 6 -8.45 -36.53 -14.97
C SER A 6 -9.02 -35.38 -15.82
N VAL A 7 -8.38 -34.21 -15.68
CA VAL A 7 -7.88 -33.19 -16.65
C VAL A 7 -8.60 -33.01 -18.01
N PRO A 8 -8.75 -31.76 -18.49
CA PRO A 8 -7.80 -31.20 -19.47
C PRO A 8 -7.29 -29.82 -18.99
N GLY A 9 -6.02 -29.45 -19.04
CA GLY A 9 -5.05 -29.60 -20.12
C GLY A 9 -4.86 -28.23 -20.77
N TYR A 10 -4.41 -27.24 -20.00
CA TYR A 10 -4.17 -25.88 -20.49
C TYR A 10 -2.76 -25.81 -21.09
N SER A 11 -2.71 -25.44 -22.37
CA SER A 11 -1.52 -25.40 -23.21
C SER A 11 -0.49 -24.38 -22.72
N ASP A 12 0.75 -24.84 -22.55
CA ASP A 12 1.95 -24.04 -22.36
C ASP A 12 2.16 -23.07 -23.55
N ILE A 13 2.21 -21.78 -23.25
CA ILE A 13 2.75 -20.76 -24.16
C ILE A 13 4.15 -20.44 -23.68
N ASN A 14 5.13 -21.07 -24.33
CA ASN A 14 6.51 -20.61 -24.38
C ASN A 14 6.53 -19.18 -24.95
N ASN A 15 7.13 -18.24 -24.23
CA ASN A 15 7.67 -17.03 -24.83
C ASN A 15 8.93 -16.60 -24.07
N ASP A 16 10.01 -17.34 -24.37
CA ASP A 16 11.39 -16.90 -24.16
C ASP A 16 11.69 -15.72 -25.07
N ASN A 17 11.72 -14.50 -24.52
CA ASN A 17 12.19 -13.34 -25.26
C ASN A 17 13.11 -12.51 -24.36
N SER A 18 14.30 -13.10 -24.17
CA SER A 18 15.57 -12.44 -23.89
C SER A 18 15.68 -11.07 -24.57
N TRP A 19 15.58 -10.00 -23.79
CA TRP A 19 15.81 -8.63 -24.21
C TRP A 19 17.31 -8.28 -24.12
N THR A 20 18.17 -9.01 -24.83
CA THR A 20 19.57 -8.59 -25.04
C THR A 20 20.10 -9.13 -26.35
N HIS A 21 19.75 -8.54 -27.50
CA HIS A 21 20.60 -8.60 -28.69
C HIS A 21 20.34 -7.37 -29.57
N PHE A 22 21.16 -6.34 -29.37
CA PHE A 22 21.26 -5.21 -30.29
C PHE A 22 22.21 -5.63 -31.41
N GLN A 23 21.66 -6.17 -32.51
CA GLN A 23 22.44 -6.48 -33.71
C GLN A 23 22.34 -5.30 -34.68
N ALA A 24 23.39 -4.49 -34.67
CA ALA A 24 23.66 -3.51 -35.71
C ALA A 24 23.98 -4.26 -37.01
N HIS A 25 23.21 -4.02 -38.07
CA HIS A 25 23.59 -3.96 -39.49
C HIS A 25 22.35 -4.19 -40.36
N LEU A 26 21.87 -3.18 -41.08
CA LEU A 26 21.70 -3.30 -42.53
C LEU A 26 21.48 -1.95 -43.22
N SER A 27 22.14 -1.85 -44.37
CA SER A 27 22.35 -0.71 -45.23
C SER A 27 21.19 -0.48 -46.21
N THR A 28 20.96 0.80 -46.55
CA THR A 28 20.60 1.34 -47.88
C THR A 28 19.34 0.83 -48.63
N LEU A 29 18.26 1.65 -48.66
CA LEU A 29 17.70 2.39 -49.83
C LEU A 29 16.26 2.89 -49.55
N PRO A 30 15.77 3.96 -50.24
CA PRO A 30 14.72 4.83 -49.76
C PRO A 30 13.33 4.37 -50.19
N SER A 31 12.35 4.49 -49.30
CA SER A 31 10.96 4.58 -49.71
C SER A 31 10.23 5.62 -48.86
N TYR A 32 9.76 6.62 -49.57
CA TYR A 32 8.95 7.74 -49.11
C TYR A 32 7.68 7.19 -48.41
N SER A 33 7.54 7.44 -47.11
CA SER A 33 6.28 7.24 -46.41
C SER A 33 6.26 8.15 -45.19
N HIS A 34 5.52 9.26 -45.30
CA HIS A 34 5.13 10.10 -44.17
C HIS A 34 4.37 9.26 -43.13
N ARG A 35 5.09 8.74 -42.14
CA ARG A 35 4.51 8.26 -40.88
C ARG A 35 4.82 9.28 -39.82
N ASN A 36 3.80 10.00 -39.37
CA ASN A 36 3.83 10.83 -38.17
C ASN A 36 4.04 9.92 -36.94
N GLN A 37 5.27 9.49 -36.72
CA GLN A 37 5.65 8.74 -35.53
C GLN A 37 6.27 9.74 -34.56
N ARG A 38 5.45 10.23 -33.62
CA ARG A 38 5.94 11.04 -32.49
C ARG A 38 6.65 10.12 -31.50
N SER A 39 7.88 9.75 -31.82
CA SER A 39 8.81 9.18 -30.84
C SER A 39 9.27 10.30 -29.93
N SER A 40 8.90 10.24 -28.64
CA SER A 40 9.49 11.06 -27.58
C SER A 40 10.94 10.61 -27.40
N MET A 41 11.81 11.07 -28.28
CA MET A 41 13.25 10.87 -28.18
C MET A 41 13.77 11.77 -27.06
N LEU A 42 14.59 11.22 -26.17
CA LEU A 42 15.45 12.04 -25.30
C LEU A 42 16.39 12.83 -26.22
N VAL A 43 16.02 14.07 -26.54
CA VAL A 43 16.73 14.89 -27.51
C VAL A 43 17.97 15.52 -26.86
N GLY A 44 19.11 14.84 -26.97
CA GLY A 44 20.41 15.42 -26.68
C GLY A 44 20.90 16.36 -27.79
N ARG A 45 22.02 17.06 -27.53
CA ARG A 45 22.66 17.94 -28.52
C ARG A 45 22.93 17.25 -29.87
N ARG A 46 23.27 15.96 -29.83
CA ARG A 46 23.58 15.13 -31.00
C ARG A 46 22.34 14.78 -31.84
N SER A 47 21.17 14.61 -31.22
CA SER A 47 19.92 14.36 -31.95
C SER A 47 19.34 15.63 -32.58
N ILE A 48 19.63 16.82 -32.05
CA ILE A 48 19.27 18.07 -32.75
C ILE A 48 20.05 18.21 -34.05
N GLN A 49 21.34 17.87 -34.06
CA GLN A 49 22.15 17.90 -35.29
C GLN A 49 21.62 16.95 -36.36
N LEU A 50 21.12 15.77 -35.97
CA LEU A 50 20.49 14.82 -36.89
C LEU A 50 19.13 15.32 -37.44
N LEU A 51 18.37 16.06 -36.63
CA LEU A 51 17.11 16.71 -37.04
C LEU A 51 17.36 17.87 -38.02
N GLU A 52 18.46 18.58 -37.83
CA GLU A 52 18.95 19.64 -38.73
C GLU A 52 19.40 19.04 -40.08
N GLU A 53 20.07 17.88 -40.05
CA GLU A 53 20.47 17.12 -41.24
C GLU A 53 19.27 16.53 -42.01
N SER A 54 18.17 16.20 -41.32
CA SER A 54 16.92 15.72 -41.95
C SER A 54 16.00 16.83 -42.47
N GLY A 55 16.39 18.11 -42.35
CA GLY A 55 15.64 19.25 -42.89
C GLY A 55 14.35 19.61 -42.13
N GLU A 56 14.13 19.08 -40.93
CA GLU A 56 12.97 19.41 -40.11
C GLU A 56 13.23 20.70 -39.30
N LYS A 57 12.22 21.58 -39.20
CA LYS A 57 12.33 22.82 -38.41
C LYS A 57 12.62 22.49 -36.95
N GLU A 58 13.80 22.90 -36.50
CA GLU A 58 14.26 22.63 -35.14
C GLU A 58 13.29 23.16 -34.07
N PRO A 59 12.96 22.35 -33.04
CA PRO A 59 12.09 22.80 -31.97
C PRO A 59 12.82 23.81 -31.08
N LYS A 60 12.48 25.10 -31.24
CA LYS A 60 13.05 26.24 -30.49
C LYS A 60 13.04 26.04 -28.97
N PHE A 61 11.98 25.41 -28.45
CA PHE A 61 11.85 25.08 -27.03
C PHE A 61 12.96 24.14 -26.54
N VAL A 62 13.33 23.13 -27.34
CA VAL A 62 14.36 22.15 -26.96
C VAL A 62 15.74 22.80 -26.93
N LYS A 63 16.07 23.67 -27.92
CA LYS A 63 17.31 24.45 -27.89
C LYS A 63 17.41 25.37 -26.66
N PHE A 64 16.29 25.97 -26.26
CA PHE A 64 16.24 26.79 -25.04
C PHE A 64 16.55 25.97 -23.79
N ILE A 65 15.89 24.82 -23.61
CA ILE A 65 16.11 23.92 -22.47
C ILE A 65 17.58 23.46 -22.43
N ILE A 66 18.13 22.99 -23.55
CA ILE A 66 19.54 22.54 -23.63
C ILE A 66 20.50 23.68 -23.25
N ASN A 67 20.25 24.91 -23.68
CA ASN A 67 21.11 26.04 -23.35
C ASN A 67 21.03 26.39 -21.86
N VAL A 68 19.83 26.39 -21.27
CA VAL A 68 19.64 26.65 -19.84
C VAL A 68 20.31 25.57 -18.98
N TYR A 69 20.05 24.29 -19.27
CA TYR A 69 20.69 23.17 -18.54
C TYR A 69 22.19 23.12 -18.77
N GLY A 70 22.68 23.48 -19.97
CA GLY A 70 24.11 23.57 -20.26
C GLY A 70 24.81 24.64 -19.41
N LYS A 71 24.20 25.83 -19.26
CA LYS A 71 24.73 26.90 -18.39
C LYS A 71 24.71 26.48 -16.92
N TRP A 72 23.62 25.85 -16.47
CA TRP A 72 23.50 25.32 -15.11
C TRP A 72 24.52 24.22 -14.80
N GLY A 73 24.69 23.27 -15.71
CA GLY A 73 25.68 22.20 -15.59
C GLY A 73 27.09 22.74 -15.47
N PHE A 74 27.46 23.72 -16.30
CA PHE A 74 28.77 24.36 -16.23
C PHE A 74 28.99 25.07 -14.88
N TRP A 75 27.96 25.74 -14.36
CA TRP A 75 28.00 26.37 -13.04
C TRP A 75 28.18 25.37 -11.90
N ILE A 76 27.45 24.25 -11.92
CA ILE A 76 27.58 23.17 -10.93
C ILE A 76 28.97 22.54 -10.99
N THR A 77 29.53 22.29 -12.19
CA THR A 77 30.88 21.73 -12.30
C THR A 77 31.98 22.67 -11.83
N ARG A 78 31.80 23.99 -12.00
CA ARG A 78 32.73 25.01 -11.49
C ARG A 78 32.74 25.07 -9.95
N TYR A 79 31.62 24.74 -9.31
CA TYR A 79 31.43 24.77 -7.87
C TYR A 79 30.96 23.39 -7.35
N ALA A 80 31.66 22.32 -7.75
CA ALA A 80 31.23 20.95 -7.48
C ALA A 80 31.17 20.60 -5.98
N TRP A 81 32.20 20.98 -5.21
CA TRP A 81 32.26 20.74 -3.77
C TRP A 81 31.11 21.38 -2.97
N PRO A 82 30.83 22.69 -3.09
CA PRO A 82 29.71 23.30 -2.36
C PRO A 82 28.35 22.77 -2.83
N ALA A 83 28.19 22.39 -4.11
CA ALA A 83 26.96 21.75 -4.60
C ALA A 83 26.73 20.36 -3.99
N MET A 84 27.79 19.56 -3.83
CA MET A 84 27.70 18.26 -3.15
C MET A 84 27.37 18.41 -1.67
N ILE A 85 28.05 19.34 -0.99
CA ILE A 85 27.82 19.62 0.43
C ILE A 85 26.38 20.10 0.66
N SER A 86 25.83 20.98 -0.18
CA SER A 86 24.47 21.46 -0.02
C SER A 86 23.42 20.34 -0.21
N CYS A 87 23.62 19.46 -1.19
CA CYS A 87 22.75 18.30 -1.39
C CYS A 87 22.79 17.32 -0.20
N LEU A 88 23.99 17.07 0.35
CA LEU A 88 24.16 16.24 1.55
C LEU A 88 23.47 16.87 2.77
N VAL A 89 23.63 18.17 3.00
CA VAL A 89 22.97 18.88 4.10
C VAL A 89 21.44 18.79 3.97
N LEU A 90 20.88 19.03 2.78
CA LEU A 90 19.45 18.91 2.54
C LEU A 90 18.94 17.48 2.77
N SER A 91 19.72 16.48 2.33
CA SER A 91 19.38 15.06 2.52
C SER A 91 19.38 14.68 4.01
N VAL A 92 20.38 15.14 4.78
CA VAL A 92 20.46 14.91 6.23
C VAL A 92 19.29 15.58 6.95
N LEU A 93 18.93 16.82 6.59
CA LEU A 93 17.77 17.50 7.17
C LEU A 93 16.46 16.75 6.89
N ALA A 94 16.29 16.20 5.68
CA ALA A 94 15.13 15.38 5.34
C ALA A 94 15.08 14.09 6.16
N ILE A 95 16.22 13.40 6.34
CA ILE A 95 16.32 12.18 7.16
C ILE A 95 15.97 12.47 8.62
N ILE A 96 16.49 13.56 9.18
CA ILE A 96 16.17 13.98 10.55
C ILE A 96 14.66 14.20 10.69
N LYS A 97 14.03 14.87 9.72
CA LYS A 97 12.57 15.08 9.73
C LYS A 97 11.79 13.78 9.65
N ILE A 98 12.18 12.85 8.79
CA ILE A 98 11.54 11.53 8.66
C ILE A 98 11.68 10.76 9.99
N SER A 99 12.87 10.75 10.59
CA SER A 99 13.12 10.05 11.86
C SER A 99 12.36 10.65 13.05
N LEU A 100 12.07 11.96 13.01
CA LEU A 100 11.29 12.64 14.04
C LEU A 100 9.79 12.60 13.79
N THR A 101 9.34 12.10 12.62
CA THR A 101 7.91 12.04 12.29
C THR A 101 7.29 10.83 13.00
N PRO A 102 6.34 11.04 13.95
CA PRO A 102 5.70 9.93 14.63
C PRO A 102 4.87 9.11 13.65
N GLN A 103 5.00 7.79 13.71
CA GLN A 103 4.15 6.86 12.97
C GLN A 103 2.80 6.76 13.69
N GLY A 104 1.71 7.09 13.00
CA GLY A 104 0.35 6.95 13.51
C GLY A 104 -0.42 5.92 12.70
N ASN A 105 -1.01 4.91 13.36
CA ASN A 105 -1.94 3.98 12.72
C ASN A 105 -3.37 4.51 12.90
N ASN A 106 -3.86 5.30 11.94
CA ASN A 106 -5.23 5.80 11.95
C ASN A 106 -6.00 5.25 10.74
N LEU A 107 -7.09 4.52 11.01
CA LEU A 107 -7.96 3.95 9.97
C LEU A 107 -8.60 5.02 9.07
N GLU A 108 -8.67 6.27 9.52
CA GLU A 108 -9.20 7.37 8.70
C GLU A 108 -8.40 7.62 7.41
N GLY A 109 -7.14 7.17 7.34
CA GLY A 109 -6.28 7.32 6.17
C GLY A 109 -6.83 6.74 4.86
N TYR A 110 -7.78 5.80 4.95
CA TYR A 110 -8.43 5.20 3.77
C TYR A 110 -9.60 6.02 3.21
N SER A 111 -10.04 7.07 3.91
CA SER A 111 -11.10 7.97 3.44
C SER A 111 -10.56 9.37 3.18
N PRO A 112 -10.99 10.08 2.12
CA PRO A 112 -10.54 11.45 1.87
C PRO A 112 -10.97 12.39 3.00
N PHE A 113 -10.22 13.48 3.22
CA PHE A 113 -10.40 14.38 4.37
C PHE A 113 -11.81 14.96 4.51
N GLU A 114 -12.50 15.18 3.39
CA GLU A 114 -13.84 15.79 3.32
C GLU A 114 -14.95 14.77 3.09
N ALA A 115 -14.66 13.47 3.21
CA ALA A 115 -15.68 12.43 3.08
C ALA A 115 -16.77 12.61 4.13
N ARG A 116 -18.03 12.47 3.70
CA ARG A 116 -19.19 12.43 4.61
C ARG A 116 -19.02 11.38 5.72
N SER A 117 -18.43 10.23 5.39
CA SER A 117 -18.13 9.15 6.35
C SER A 117 -17.26 9.63 7.50
N ARG A 118 -16.27 10.52 7.27
CA ARG A 118 -15.43 11.08 8.35
C ARG A 118 -16.23 11.99 9.29
N ILE A 119 -17.16 12.77 8.74
CA ILE A 119 -18.02 13.66 9.54
C ILE A 119 -18.94 12.83 10.44
N GLU A 120 -19.57 11.81 9.87
CA GLU A 120 -20.46 10.90 10.60
C GLU A 120 -19.68 10.07 11.64
N TYR A 121 -18.52 9.53 11.27
CA TYR A 121 -17.63 8.80 12.17
C TYR A 121 -17.16 9.68 13.33
N LYS A 122 -16.78 10.94 13.09
CA LYS A 122 -16.40 11.88 14.15
C LYS A 122 -17.57 12.13 15.12
N LYS A 123 -18.80 12.27 14.61
CA LYS A 123 -19.99 12.38 15.47
C LYS A 123 -20.19 11.11 16.28
N TYR A 124 -20.12 9.94 15.65
CA TYR A 124 -20.21 8.64 16.31
C TYR A 124 -19.18 8.54 17.45
N LEU A 125 -17.90 8.84 17.19
CA LEU A 125 -16.87 8.86 18.22
C LEU A 125 -17.18 9.84 19.35
N ASN A 126 -17.63 11.05 19.06
CA ASN A 126 -17.98 12.00 20.11
C ASN A 126 -19.08 11.48 21.07
N PHE A 127 -19.98 10.63 20.59
CA PHE A 127 -21.02 10.02 21.43
C PHE A 127 -20.55 8.74 22.13
N PHE A 128 -19.80 7.87 21.45
CA PHE A 128 -19.49 6.51 21.92
C PHE A 128 -18.04 6.32 22.40
N SER A 129 -17.11 7.22 22.06
CA SER A 129 -15.67 7.08 22.36
C SER A 129 -15.24 7.80 23.63
N GLY A 130 -16.15 8.00 24.60
CA GLY A 130 -15.90 8.79 25.82
C GLY A 130 -14.67 8.38 26.64
N ARG A 131 -14.20 7.12 26.49
CA ARG A 131 -12.97 6.59 27.11
C ARG A 131 -11.95 6.01 26.11
N GLY A 132 -12.13 6.26 24.81
CA GLY A 132 -11.30 5.70 23.74
C GLY A 132 -12.10 5.02 22.65
N LEU A 133 -11.42 4.57 21.59
CA LEU A 133 -12.04 3.80 20.52
C LEU A 133 -12.46 2.43 21.06
N SER A 134 -13.72 2.06 20.86
CA SER A 134 -14.20 0.72 21.17
C SER A 134 -13.52 -0.29 20.22
N VAL A 135 -12.77 -1.22 20.79
CA VAL A 135 -12.18 -2.35 20.05
C VAL A 135 -13.07 -3.55 20.27
N SER A 136 -13.88 -3.89 19.27
CA SER A 136 -14.68 -5.11 19.30
C SER A 136 -13.80 -6.32 19.02
N THR A 137 -13.70 -7.22 19.98
CA THR A 137 -13.01 -8.50 19.82
C THR A 137 -14.06 -9.60 19.68
N SER A 138 -13.96 -10.43 18.65
CA SER A 138 -14.92 -11.50 18.39
C SER A 138 -14.21 -12.85 18.31
N LEU A 139 -14.76 -13.84 19.00
CA LEU A 139 -14.35 -15.23 18.88
C LEU A 139 -15.34 -15.97 17.99
N TYR A 140 -14.85 -16.55 16.90
CA TYR A 140 -15.65 -17.37 16.02
C TYR A 140 -15.36 -18.85 16.30
N ILE A 141 -16.41 -19.60 16.65
CA ILE A 141 -16.33 -21.01 17.01
C ILE A 141 -17.05 -21.81 15.93
N ILE A 142 -16.37 -22.85 15.43
CA ILE A 142 -16.89 -23.74 14.39
C ILE A 142 -16.75 -25.19 14.82
N ALA A 143 -17.65 -26.05 14.33
CA ALA A 143 -17.60 -27.46 14.64
C ALA A 143 -16.47 -28.13 13.84
N LYS A 144 -15.61 -28.88 14.52
CA LYS A 144 -14.44 -29.55 13.90
C LYS A 144 -14.83 -30.56 12.81
N ASP A 145 -16.01 -31.15 12.94
CA ASP A 145 -16.56 -32.12 11.98
C ASP A 145 -17.27 -31.45 10.79
N GLY A 146 -17.31 -30.12 10.73
CA GLY A 146 -17.93 -29.35 9.64
C GLY A 146 -19.46 -29.37 9.65
N ASN A 147 -20.08 -29.91 10.71
CA ASN A 147 -21.52 -30.01 10.86
C ASN A 147 -22.07 -28.89 11.78
N SER A 148 -23.33 -29.00 12.19
CA SER A 148 -24.03 -27.97 12.98
C SER A 148 -23.44 -27.72 14.38
N MET A 149 -23.27 -26.46 14.75
CA MET A 149 -22.90 -26.03 16.10
C MET A 149 -24.05 -26.12 17.12
N LEU A 150 -25.30 -26.31 16.67
CA LEU A 150 -26.49 -26.34 17.54
C LEU A 150 -26.64 -27.63 18.36
N ARG A 151 -25.65 -28.52 18.31
CA ARG A 151 -25.70 -29.77 19.09
C ARG A 151 -25.38 -29.49 20.55
N PRO A 152 -26.07 -30.13 21.51
CA PRO A 152 -25.90 -29.83 22.94
C PRO A 152 -24.46 -29.90 23.44
N SER A 153 -23.67 -30.88 22.96
CA SER A 153 -22.27 -31.01 23.34
C SER A 153 -21.43 -29.78 22.93
N HIS A 154 -21.63 -29.26 21.72
CA HIS A 154 -20.87 -28.11 21.23
C HIS A 154 -21.33 -26.79 21.83
N LEU A 155 -22.63 -26.68 22.15
CA LEU A 155 -23.14 -25.53 22.89
C LEU A 155 -22.54 -25.49 24.30
N ASN A 156 -22.46 -26.63 25.00
CA ASN A 156 -21.81 -26.71 26.30
C ASN A 156 -20.32 -26.33 26.22
N ASP A 157 -19.59 -26.87 25.23
CA ASP A 157 -18.18 -26.50 24.99
C ASP A 157 -18.03 -25.00 24.69
N THR A 158 -18.98 -24.42 23.94
CA THR A 158 -19.00 -22.99 23.60
C THR A 158 -19.19 -22.12 24.83
N ILE A 159 -20.06 -22.54 25.76
CA ILE A 159 -20.28 -21.86 27.04
C ILE A 159 -19.04 -21.92 27.93
N GLU A 160 -18.35 -23.07 27.96
CA GLU A 160 -17.08 -23.19 28.69
C GLU A 160 -16.04 -22.21 28.15
N VAL A 161 -15.89 -22.15 26.82
CA VAL A 161 -14.98 -21.20 26.16
C VAL A 161 -15.37 -19.75 26.45
N LEU A 162 -16.67 -19.43 26.44
CA LEU A 162 -17.17 -18.10 26.78
C LEU A 162 -16.79 -17.71 28.21
N HIS A 163 -17.03 -18.58 29.19
CA HIS A 163 -16.67 -18.31 30.59
C HIS A 163 -15.18 -18.12 30.80
N LEU A 164 -14.35 -18.92 30.11
CA LEU A 164 -12.90 -18.77 30.14
C LEU A 164 -12.46 -17.43 29.54
N ALA A 165 -13.02 -17.04 28.40
CA ALA A 165 -12.70 -15.77 27.74
C ALA A 165 -13.12 -14.56 28.59
N GLU A 166 -14.28 -14.65 29.24
CA GLU A 166 -14.83 -13.56 30.05
C GLU A 166 -14.12 -13.35 31.39
N ASN A 167 -13.74 -14.44 32.06
CA ASN A 167 -13.31 -14.40 33.47
C ASN A 167 -11.83 -14.74 33.68
N ASN A 168 -11.25 -15.64 32.88
CA ASN A 168 -9.91 -16.18 33.15
C ASN A 168 -8.82 -15.42 32.39
N ILE A 169 -9.14 -14.85 31.23
CA ILE A 169 -8.19 -14.03 30.47
C ILE A 169 -8.18 -12.63 31.09
N THR A 170 -7.01 -12.23 31.60
CA THR A 170 -6.81 -10.90 32.18
C THR A 170 -5.87 -10.06 31.33
N LEU A 171 -6.17 -8.76 31.26
CA LEU A 171 -5.40 -7.75 30.57
C LEU A 171 -4.92 -6.72 31.59
N TYR A 172 -3.66 -6.31 31.48
CA TYR A 172 -3.12 -5.26 32.34
C TYR A 172 -3.64 -3.90 31.89
N ASP A 173 -4.38 -3.23 32.77
CA ASP A 173 -4.79 -1.86 32.55
C ASP A 173 -3.71 -0.89 33.09
N PRO A 174 -3.03 -0.11 32.25
CA PRO A 174 -2.02 0.84 32.69
C PRO A 174 -2.59 2.03 33.49
N VAL A 175 -3.90 2.30 33.40
CA VAL A 175 -4.57 3.39 34.11
C VAL A 175 -4.85 2.99 35.56
N THR A 176 -5.53 1.86 35.77
CA THR A 176 -5.81 1.35 37.13
C THR A 176 -4.63 0.58 37.74
N ARG A 177 -3.63 0.19 36.93
CA ARG A 177 -2.48 -0.66 37.30
C ARG A 177 -2.86 -2.04 37.83
N LEU A 178 -4.02 -2.55 37.41
CA LEU A 178 -4.52 -3.87 37.81
C LEU A 178 -4.67 -4.76 36.59
N ASN A 179 -4.56 -6.07 36.81
CA ASN A 179 -4.96 -7.07 35.82
C ASN A 179 -6.47 -7.24 35.93
N GLN A 180 -7.20 -6.92 34.85
CA GLN A 180 -8.64 -6.97 34.80
C GLN A 180 -9.09 -8.04 33.81
N SER A 181 -10.09 -8.84 34.19
CA SER A 181 -10.77 -9.74 33.25
C SER A 181 -11.70 -8.96 32.31
N PHE A 182 -12.17 -9.58 31.23
CA PHE A 182 -13.11 -8.95 30.30
C PHE A 182 -14.35 -8.40 31.00
N ASN A 183 -14.92 -9.16 31.94
CA ASN A 183 -16.07 -8.72 32.73
C ASN A 183 -15.80 -7.51 33.64
N GLN A 184 -14.53 -7.21 33.94
CA GLN A 184 -14.15 -6.09 34.80
C GLN A 184 -13.85 -4.81 34.01
N PHE A 185 -13.25 -4.92 32.82
CA PHE A 185 -12.93 -3.73 32.01
C PHE A 185 -14.00 -3.40 30.95
N CYS A 186 -14.85 -4.37 30.58
CA CYS A 186 -15.93 -4.14 29.64
C CYS A 186 -16.98 -3.17 30.23
N ASN A 187 -17.37 -2.16 29.45
CA ASN A 187 -18.37 -1.17 29.87
C ASN A 187 -19.68 -1.29 29.07
N GLU A 188 -19.60 -1.60 27.77
CA GLU A 188 -20.74 -1.60 26.87
C GLU A 188 -20.85 -2.97 26.18
N PHE A 189 -22.08 -3.47 26.03
CA PHE A 189 -22.39 -4.73 25.34
C PHE A 189 -21.67 -5.97 25.88
N CYS A 190 -21.34 -6.00 27.17
CA CYS A 190 -20.62 -7.14 27.78
C CYS A 190 -21.43 -8.45 27.71
N ASN A 191 -22.76 -8.35 27.78
CA ASN A 191 -23.67 -9.49 27.73
C ASN A 191 -24.19 -9.77 26.31
N ILE A 192 -23.44 -9.42 25.26
CA ILE A 192 -23.90 -9.62 23.87
C ILE A 192 -24.17 -11.09 23.54
N ASN A 193 -23.53 -12.02 24.27
CA ASN A 193 -23.66 -13.46 24.10
C ASN A 193 -24.80 -14.09 24.93
N GLU A 194 -25.60 -13.30 25.65
CA GLU A 194 -26.74 -13.81 26.43
C GLU A 194 -27.67 -14.76 25.64
N PRO A 195 -27.98 -14.52 24.34
CA PRO A 195 -28.83 -15.44 23.59
C PRO A 195 -28.28 -16.86 23.52
N VAL A 196 -26.95 -17.06 23.52
CA VAL A 196 -26.34 -18.40 23.51
C VAL A 196 -26.69 -19.16 24.79
N LEU A 197 -26.79 -18.45 25.91
CA LEU A 197 -27.20 -19.01 27.22
C LEU A 197 -28.69 -19.34 27.28
N GLN A 198 -29.52 -18.73 26.43
CA GLN A 198 -30.97 -19.00 26.38
C GLN A 198 -31.33 -20.22 25.55
N PHE A 199 -30.46 -20.63 24.61
CA PHE A 199 -30.66 -21.80 23.74
C PHE A 199 -29.98 -23.08 24.24
N TYR A 200 -29.26 -22.99 25.35
CA TYR A 200 -28.69 -24.11 26.11
C TYR A 200 -29.62 -24.49 27.27
#